data_AF-A0A1V3XFJ9-F1
#
_entry.id   AF-A0A1V3XFJ9-F1
#
_cell.length_a   1.000
_cell.length_b   1.000
_cell.length_c   1.000
_cell.angle_alpha   90.00
_cell.angle_beta   90.00
_cell.angle_gamma   90.00
#
_symmetry.space_group_name_H-M   'P 1'
#
loop_
_entity.id
_entity.type
_entity.pdbx_description
1 polymer ?
#
loop_
_entity_poly.entity_id
_entity_poly.type
_entity_poly.pdbx_seq_one_letter_code
_entity_poly.pdbx_strand_id
1 'polypeptide(L)'
;MKRILGTALVAGALSVASLGVSAGTAQADPGTGICNQLAMCSRIWCPGSPLPMPDVVWDMNVCHHYYGGSLGHPGTEGGIQVGAHILEGDPSPANTCNGSPICLPGL
;
A
#
# COMPACT_ATOMS: atom_id res chain seq x y z
N MET A 1 -4.86 52.91 47.90
CA MET A 1 -6.07 52.09 47.64
C MET A 1 -5.83 51.28 46.37
N LYS A 2 -6.41 50.07 46.31
CA LYS A 2 -6.07 48.96 45.40
C LYS A 2 -6.59 49.19 43.95
N ARG A 3 -5.69 48.95 42.99
CA ARG A 3 -5.82 48.30 41.67
C ARG A 3 -7.21 48.23 41.01
N ILE A 4 -7.37 48.91 39.87
CA ILE A 4 -8.45 48.66 38.92
C ILE A 4 -7.95 47.63 37.90
N LEU A 5 -8.67 46.51 37.85
CA LEU A 5 -8.49 45.38 36.95
C LEU A 5 -8.94 45.79 35.54
N GLY A 6 -8.01 45.80 34.59
CA GLY A 6 -8.31 45.97 33.17
C GLY A 6 -8.69 44.62 32.58
N THR A 7 -9.97 44.47 32.25
CA THR A 7 -10.58 43.34 31.53
C THR A 7 -9.89 43.06 30.20
N ALA A 8 -9.40 41.84 30.03
CA ALA A 8 -8.83 41.35 28.77
C ALA A 8 -9.94 41.09 27.74
N LEU A 9 -9.85 41.78 26.59
CA LEU A 9 -10.71 41.54 25.44
C LEU A 9 -10.19 40.31 24.69
N VAL A 10 -10.97 39.23 24.67
CA VAL A 10 -10.70 38.03 23.87
C VAL A 10 -11.08 38.32 22.42
N ALA A 11 -10.08 38.47 21.54
CA ALA A 11 -10.28 38.55 20.10
C ALA A 11 -10.19 37.13 19.51
N GLY A 12 -11.33 36.60 19.06
CA GLY A 12 -11.39 35.36 18.29
C GLY A 12 -10.90 35.59 16.86
N ALA A 13 -9.90 34.81 16.43
CA ALA A 13 -9.49 34.73 15.04
C ALA A 13 -10.13 33.50 14.40
N LEU A 14 -10.87 33.72 13.31
CA LEU A 14 -11.43 32.68 12.47
C LEU A 14 -10.31 31.94 11.72
N SER A 15 -10.23 30.63 11.89
CA SER A 15 -9.36 29.74 11.13
C SER A 15 -9.94 29.52 9.73
N VAL A 16 -9.34 30.13 8.72
CA VAL A 16 -9.59 29.80 7.31
C VAL A 16 -8.25 29.71 6.58
N ALA A 17 -7.97 28.51 6.06
CA ALA A 17 -7.11 28.16 4.91
C ALA A 17 -6.50 26.78 5.20
N SER A 18 -6.51 25.80 4.31
CA SER A 18 -6.84 25.77 2.89
C SER A 18 -7.26 24.34 2.55
N LEU A 19 -8.22 24.19 1.64
CA LEU A 19 -8.51 22.91 1.00
C LEU A 19 -7.23 22.48 0.28
N GLY A 20 -6.60 21.42 0.78
CA GLY A 20 -5.44 20.82 0.13
C GLY A 20 -5.86 20.35 -1.26
N VAL A 21 -5.41 21.06 -2.29
CA VAL A 21 -5.46 20.57 -3.66
C VAL A 21 -4.36 19.52 -3.72
N SER A 22 -4.71 18.26 -3.45
CA SER A 22 -3.87 17.12 -3.80
C SER A 22 -3.82 17.06 -5.32
N ALA A 23 -2.88 17.79 -5.92
CA ALA A 23 -2.42 17.53 -7.26
C ALA A 23 -2.02 16.06 -7.29
N GLY A 24 -2.77 15.25 -8.04
CA GLY A 24 -2.53 13.82 -8.19
C GLY A 24 -1.17 13.60 -8.86
N THR A 25 -0.11 13.57 -8.06
CA THR A 25 1.09 12.85 -8.44
C THR A 25 0.67 11.39 -8.46
N ALA A 26 0.74 10.75 -9.63
CA ALA A 26 0.71 9.30 -9.69
C ALA A 26 2.01 8.80 -9.04
N GLN A 27 2.06 8.83 -7.71
CA GLN A 27 3.08 8.15 -6.96
C GLN A 27 2.79 6.66 -7.08
N ALA A 28 3.77 5.93 -7.61
CA ALA A 28 3.73 4.49 -7.55
C ALA A 28 3.62 4.08 -6.08
N ASP A 29 2.84 3.04 -5.81
CA ASP A 29 2.74 2.48 -4.48
C ASP A 29 4.13 2.18 -3.91
N PRO A 30 4.39 2.47 -2.62
CA PRO A 30 5.67 2.19 -1.99
C PRO A 30 6.04 0.71 -2.14
N GLY A 31 7.29 0.44 -2.53
CA GLY A 31 7.83 -0.92 -2.50
C GLY A 31 8.15 -1.36 -1.08
N THR A 32 7.89 -2.63 -0.75
CA THR A 32 8.24 -3.21 0.56
C THR A 32 9.70 -3.66 0.64
N GLY A 33 10.37 -3.79 -0.52
CA GLY A 33 11.70 -4.41 -0.63
C GLY A 33 11.68 -5.94 -0.59
N ILE A 34 10.49 -6.55 -0.46
CA ILE A 34 10.32 -8.00 -0.48
C ILE A 34 10.11 -8.43 -1.93
N CYS A 35 11.06 -9.20 -2.46
CA CYS A 35 11.01 -9.72 -3.82
C CYS A 35 11.40 -11.20 -3.85
N ASN A 36 10.88 -11.94 -4.84
CA ASN A 36 11.34 -13.29 -5.13
C ASN A 36 12.48 -13.30 -6.18
N GLN A 37 13.03 -14.48 -6.48
CA GLN A 37 14.13 -14.62 -7.46
C GLN A 37 13.70 -14.29 -8.91
N LEU A 38 12.40 -14.18 -9.18
CA LEU A 38 11.85 -13.78 -10.48
C LEU A 38 11.62 -12.26 -10.58
N ALA A 39 12.17 -11.49 -9.64
CA ALA A 39 12.01 -10.03 -9.54
C ALA A 39 10.56 -9.57 -9.40
N MET A 40 9.68 -10.43 -8.89
CA MET A 40 8.34 -10.04 -8.46
C MET A 40 8.49 -9.41 -7.09
N CYS A 41 8.07 -8.15 -6.94
CA CYS A 41 8.24 -7.39 -5.72
C CYS A 41 6.90 -6.93 -5.17
N SER A 42 6.77 -7.00 -3.84
CA SER A 42 5.61 -6.51 -3.12
C SER A 42 5.62 -4.99 -2.98
N ARG A 43 4.42 -4.42 -3.03
CA ARG A 43 4.09 -3.00 -2.86
C ARG A 43 3.00 -2.85 -1.83
N ILE A 44 2.84 -1.63 -1.32
CA ILE A 44 1.82 -1.31 -0.32
C ILE A 44 0.76 -0.41 -0.96
N TRP A 45 -0.47 -0.90 -1.02
CA TRP A 45 -1.63 -0.05 -1.27
C TRP A 45 -2.24 0.39 0.07
N CYS A 46 -2.67 1.65 0.19
CA CYS A 46 -3.32 2.19 1.39
C CYS A 46 -4.59 2.98 1.04
N PRO A 47 -5.52 3.18 2.00
CA PRO A 47 -6.74 3.94 1.77
C PRO A 47 -6.49 5.34 1.18
N GLY A 48 -7.22 5.67 0.12
CA GLY A 48 -7.05 6.92 -0.63
C GLY A 48 -6.03 6.86 -1.76
N SER A 49 -5.25 5.78 -1.87
CA SER A 49 -4.38 5.53 -3.03
C SER A 49 -5.19 4.99 -4.21
N PRO A 50 -4.83 5.30 -5.45
CA PRO A 50 -5.48 4.71 -6.62
C PRO A 50 -5.31 3.18 -6.60
N LEU A 51 -6.37 2.45 -6.97
CA LEU A 51 -6.28 1.00 -7.09
C LEU A 51 -5.38 0.60 -8.27
N PRO A 52 -4.55 -0.45 -8.12
CA PRO A 52 -3.68 -0.92 -9.21
C PRO A 52 -4.47 -1.54 -10.37
N MET A 53 -5.61 -2.16 -10.06
CA MET A 53 -6.60 -2.65 -11.01
C MET A 53 -8.02 -2.31 -10.51
N PRO A 54 -8.98 -2.06 -11.41
CA PRO A 54 -10.33 -1.65 -11.03
C PRO A 54 -11.18 -2.75 -10.38
N ASP A 55 -10.82 -4.02 -10.57
CA ASP A 55 -11.53 -5.18 -10.04
C ASP A 55 -10.93 -5.72 -8.74
N VAL A 56 -9.98 -4.99 -8.13
CA VAL A 56 -9.35 -5.39 -6.87
C VAL A 56 -10.35 -5.29 -5.71
N VAL A 57 -10.48 -6.39 -4.98
CA VAL A 57 -11.32 -6.49 -3.78
C VAL A 57 -10.45 -6.52 -2.52
N TRP A 58 -10.44 -5.41 -1.79
CA TRP A 58 -9.69 -5.22 -0.55
C TRP A 58 -10.57 -4.62 0.56
N ASP A 59 -10.09 -4.72 1.80
CA ASP A 59 -10.63 -3.89 2.88
C ASP A 59 -10.11 -2.46 2.69
N MET A 60 -10.98 -1.58 2.22
CA MET A 60 -10.58 -0.23 1.85
C MET A 60 -10.21 0.67 3.05
N ASN A 61 -10.15 0.14 4.29
CA ASN A 61 -9.80 0.86 5.51
C ASN A 61 -8.43 0.48 6.08
N VAL A 62 -7.73 -0.49 5.49
CA VAL A 62 -6.39 -0.91 5.92
C VAL A 62 -5.41 -0.89 4.76
N CYS A 63 -4.12 -0.90 5.07
CA CYS A 63 -3.09 -1.03 4.03
C CYS A 63 -2.89 -2.50 3.69
N HIS A 64 -2.71 -2.78 2.40
CA HIS A 64 -2.54 -4.11 1.83
C HIS A 64 -1.18 -4.24 1.18
N HIS A 65 -0.51 -5.36 1.42
CA HIS A 65 0.65 -5.77 0.64
C HIS A 65 0.16 -6.48 -0.61
N TYR A 66 0.74 -6.17 -1.76
CA TYR A 66 0.35 -6.79 -3.01
C TYR A 66 1.50 -6.86 -4.00
N TYR A 67 1.38 -7.77 -4.96
CA TYR A 67 2.28 -7.85 -6.10
C TYR A 67 1.52 -8.26 -7.36
N GLY A 68 2.12 -7.98 -8.51
CA GLY A 68 1.55 -8.35 -9.80
C GLY A 68 1.77 -9.83 -10.09
N GLY A 69 0.73 -10.54 -10.54
CA GLY A 69 0.81 -11.94 -10.94
C GLY A 69 -0.55 -12.63 -11.03
N SER A 70 -0.53 -13.84 -11.59
CA SER A 70 -1.72 -14.68 -11.73
C SER A 70 -1.50 -16.00 -11.00
N LEU A 71 -2.47 -16.45 -10.22
CA LEU A 71 -2.35 -17.72 -9.49
C LEU A 71 -1.92 -18.86 -10.41
N GLY A 72 -1.09 -19.76 -9.87
CA GLY A 72 -0.57 -20.91 -10.59
C GLY A 72 0.59 -20.60 -11.55
N HIS A 73 1.01 -19.33 -11.66
CA HIS A 73 2.22 -18.97 -12.41
C HIS A 73 3.46 -19.06 -11.51
N PRO A 74 4.65 -19.34 -12.06
CA PRO A 74 5.89 -19.39 -11.28
C PRO A 74 6.09 -18.12 -10.42
N GLY A 75 6.41 -18.30 -9.14
CA GLY A 75 6.67 -17.19 -8.22
C GLY A 75 5.43 -16.47 -7.65
N THR A 76 4.22 -16.94 -7.95
CA THR A 76 2.94 -16.42 -7.41
C THR A 76 2.42 -17.17 -6.20
N GLU A 77 3.26 -18.05 -5.66
CA GLU A 77 2.90 -18.96 -4.61
C GLU A 77 2.67 -18.22 -3.30
N GLY A 78 1.67 -18.65 -2.54
CA GLY A 78 1.29 -17.99 -1.29
C GLY A 78 0.52 -16.68 -1.47
N GLY A 79 0.39 -16.16 -2.70
CA GLY A 79 -0.48 -15.03 -3.00
C GLY A 79 -1.96 -15.39 -2.99
N ILE A 80 -2.80 -14.43 -2.67
CA ILE A 80 -4.26 -14.55 -2.74
C ILE A 80 -4.75 -13.70 -3.92
N GLN A 81 -5.45 -14.29 -4.90
CA GLN A 81 -5.98 -13.51 -6.02
C GLN A 81 -7.09 -12.59 -5.53
N VAL A 82 -6.88 -11.29 -5.69
CA VAL A 82 -7.84 -10.25 -5.27
C VAL A 82 -8.34 -9.41 -6.45
N GLY A 83 -7.70 -9.54 -7.62
CA GLY A 83 -8.11 -8.92 -8.88
C GLY A 83 -7.32 -9.49 -10.04
N ALA A 84 -7.62 -9.02 -11.25
CA ALA A 84 -6.94 -9.42 -12.46
C ALA A 84 -5.45 -9.06 -12.36
N HIS A 85 -4.60 -10.08 -12.36
CA HIS A 85 -3.15 -9.95 -12.23
C HIS A 85 -2.67 -9.30 -10.93
N ILE A 86 -3.51 -9.25 -9.88
CA ILE A 86 -3.13 -8.76 -8.55
C ILE A 86 -3.27 -9.89 -7.53
N LEU A 87 -2.19 -10.09 -6.79
CA LEU A 87 -2.10 -11.02 -5.69
C LEU A 87 -1.85 -10.23 -4.41
N GLU A 88 -2.64 -10.51 -3.38
CA GLU A 88 -2.42 -9.99 -2.05
C GLU A 88 -1.38 -10.83 -1.30
N GLY A 89 -0.57 -10.14 -0.50
CA GLY A 89 0.53 -10.67 0.29
C GLY A 89 1.89 -10.28 -0.27
N ASP A 90 2.91 -10.97 0.21
CA ASP A 90 4.27 -10.86 -0.30
C ASP A 90 4.58 -12.07 -1.21
N PRO A 91 5.37 -11.89 -2.27
CA PRO A 91 5.77 -13.01 -3.12
C PRO A 91 6.63 -13.99 -2.32
N SER A 92 6.34 -15.29 -2.44
CA SER A 92 7.12 -16.33 -1.76
C SER A 92 8.61 -16.21 -2.11
N PRO A 93 9.53 -16.14 -1.11
CA PRO A 93 10.97 -16.14 -1.34
C PRO A 93 11.45 -17.44 -1.98
N ALA A 94 10.74 -18.53 -1.68
CA ALA A 94 10.83 -19.76 -2.44
C ALA A 94 10.03 -19.55 -3.72
N ASN A 95 10.70 -19.19 -4.80
CA ASN A 95 10.27 -19.61 -6.13
C ASN A 95 10.19 -21.13 -6.08
N THR A 96 9.01 -21.67 -5.82
CA THR A 96 8.90 -23.11 -5.88
C THR A 96 9.15 -23.54 -7.31
N CYS A 97 10.22 -24.30 -7.46
CA CYS A 97 10.31 -25.23 -8.55
C CYS A 97 9.28 -26.34 -8.28
N ASN A 98 8.01 -26.04 -8.57
CA ASN A 98 6.91 -26.99 -8.45
C ASN A 98 6.73 -27.53 -7.01
N GLY A 99 6.61 -26.64 -6.03
CA GLY A 99 6.53 -26.96 -4.60
C GLY A 99 7.86 -27.10 -3.83
N SER A 100 9.03 -27.00 -4.49
CA SER A 100 10.34 -27.15 -3.84
C SER A 100 10.98 -25.81 -3.43
N PRO A 101 11.55 -25.67 -2.21
CA PRO A 101 12.10 -24.40 -1.71
C PRO A 101 13.38 -23.93 -2.44
N ILE A 102 13.96 -24.76 -3.31
CA ILE A 102 15.14 -24.43 -4.13
C ILE A 102 14.99 -24.98 -5.54
N CYS A 103 15.38 -24.16 -6.52
CA CYS A 103 15.44 -24.52 -7.94
C CYS A 103 16.82 -25.05 -8.29
N LEU A 104 17.01 -26.36 -8.16
CA LEU A 104 18.20 -27.04 -8.66
C LEU A 104 18.00 -27.39 -10.14
N PRO A 105 18.89 -26.98 -11.06
CA PRO A 105 18.79 -27.41 -12.45
C PRO A 105 19.04 -28.93 -12.55
N GLY A 106 18.03 -29.68 -13.00
CA GLY A 106 18.18 -31.09 -13.38
C GLY A 106 17.46 -32.14 -12.50
N LEU A 107 16.37 -31.78 -11.80
CA LEU A 107 15.48 -32.76 -11.16
C LEU A 107 14.15 -32.88 -11.93
#